data_AF-A0A9P5PM48-F1
#
_entry.id   AF-A0A9P5PM48-F1
#
_cell.length_a   1.000
_cell.length_b   1.000
_cell.length_c   1.000
_cell.angle_alpha   90.00
_cell.angle_beta   90.00
_cell.angle_gamma   90.00
#
_symmetry.space_group_name_H-M   'P 1'
#
loop_
_entity.id
_entity.type
_entity.pdbx_description
1 polymer ?
#
loop_
_entity_poly.entity_id
_entity_poly.type
_entity_poly.pdbx_seq_one_letter_code
_entity_poly.pdbx_strand_id
1 'polypeptide(L)'
;MSTIPSQWSLTLPGIFLVLFSFSLFVFRTKIVPGMLYVIATLIFFTLATISISLALAWRSSSSLSEVTKKEPITQVNIQAGSFYIFVIAGMLSDAMMIHRCYRLWDSKKSVIILPLLGLIGIFITWIVFEVLAIKNSSREGFDAKTQLEIANTTTHMFIDQMYGGVTLAENIILTGLIAGRVWWLEHTMNNILIMGKNKTKASHSLLGPIALNPIFLTLWVAAAYSPALSSLQLLTPCALTQIVGISSTLIVVSIGIGLSSESGFRSHMFDEEHQTSLARENIEESDPNTRIMQDDQEDTLSEVMPVMLDGRIIRKPQFNLQGPNIHK
;
A
#
# COMPACT_ATOMS: atom_id res chain seq x y z
N MET A 1 23.97 22.32 -24.84
CA MET A 1 22.56 22.17 -24.40
C MET A 1 21.93 21.16 -25.32
N SER A 2 21.94 19.88 -24.92
CA SER A 2 21.43 18.78 -25.74
C SER A 2 19.91 18.86 -25.78
N THR A 3 19.36 19.00 -26.97
CA THR A 3 17.94 18.86 -27.25
C THR A 3 17.53 17.42 -26.96
N ILE A 4 17.07 17.17 -25.73
CA ILE A 4 16.36 15.92 -25.41
C ILE A 4 15.22 15.81 -26.43
N PRO A 5 15.08 14.68 -27.14
CA PRO A 5 14.04 14.54 -28.15
C PRO A 5 12.67 14.68 -27.47
N SER A 6 11.93 15.70 -27.89
CA SER A 6 10.56 16.05 -27.44
C SER A 6 9.56 14.90 -27.48
N GLN A 7 9.91 13.81 -28.16
CA GLN A 7 9.06 12.62 -28.32
C GLN A 7 8.81 11.87 -27.01
N TRP A 8 9.78 11.81 -26.09
CA TRP A 8 9.61 11.06 -24.83
C TRP A 8 8.62 11.69 -23.85
N SER A 9 8.40 13.01 -23.95
CA SER A 9 7.51 13.73 -23.05
C SER A 9 6.03 13.44 -23.31
N LEU A 10 5.66 12.98 -24.52
CA LEU A 10 4.29 12.68 -24.90
C LEU A 10 3.95 11.18 -24.77
N THR A 11 4.94 10.29 -24.87
CA THR A 11 4.72 8.84 -24.81
C THR A 11 4.40 8.36 -23.39
N LEU A 12 5.05 8.93 -22.37
CA LEU A 12 4.83 8.58 -20.96
C LEU A 12 3.38 8.83 -20.47
N PRO A 13 2.77 10.01 -20.70
CA PRO A 13 1.36 10.23 -20.38
C PRO A 13 0.40 9.24 -21.04
N GLY A 14 0.66 8.87 -22.30
CA GLY A 14 -0.17 7.93 -23.05
C GLY A 14 -0.17 6.54 -22.41
N ILE A 15 1.01 6.02 -22.05
CA ILE A 15 1.16 4.73 -21.35
C ILE A 15 0.44 4.77 -20.01
N PHE A 16 0.58 5.87 -19.26
CA PHE A 16 -0.09 6.03 -17.97
C PHE A 16 -1.62 6.01 -18.10
N LEU A 17 -2.18 6.66 -19.12
CA LEU A 17 -3.62 6.67 -19.39
C LEU A 17 -4.14 5.26 -19.73
N VAL A 18 -3.37 4.48 -20.50
CA VAL A 18 -3.70 3.08 -20.81
C VAL A 18 -3.66 2.21 -19.56
N LEU A 19 -2.61 2.31 -18.74
CA LEU A 19 -2.49 1.56 -17.48
C LEU A 19 -3.60 1.93 -16.49
N PHE A 20 -3.94 3.21 -16.39
CA PHE A 20 -5.04 3.67 -15.56
C PHE A 20 -6.38 3.11 -16.04
N SER A 21 -6.66 3.18 -17.34
CA SER A 21 -7.88 2.63 -17.94
C SER A 21 -7.97 1.12 -17.71
N PHE A 22 -6.86 0.41 -17.87
CA PHE A 22 -6.78 -1.02 -17.56
C PHE A 22 -7.05 -1.31 -16.08
N SER A 23 -6.49 -0.50 -15.17
CA SER A 23 -6.75 -0.65 -13.74
C SER A 23 -8.23 -0.48 -13.40
N LEU A 24 -8.90 0.54 -13.97
CA LEU A 24 -10.34 0.76 -13.82
C LEU A 24 -11.17 -0.39 -14.42
N PHE A 25 -10.75 -0.91 -15.57
CA PHE A 25 -11.41 -2.05 -16.20
C PHE A 25 -11.34 -3.31 -15.32
N VAL A 26 -10.17 -3.62 -14.77
CA VAL A 26 -9.99 -4.74 -13.83
C VAL A 26 -10.82 -4.53 -12.56
N PHE A 27 -10.87 -3.30 -12.04
CA PHE A 27 -11.72 -2.98 -10.89
C PHE A 27 -13.20 -3.20 -11.15
N ARG A 28 -13.69 -2.87 -12.34
CA ARG A 28 -15.10 -3.10 -12.71
C ARG A 28 -15.44 -4.56 -12.92
N THR A 29 -14.47 -5.38 -13.34
CA THR A 29 -14.75 -6.74 -13.80
C THR A 29 -14.62 -7.81 -12.73
N LYS A 30 -13.79 -7.65 -11.70
CA LYS A 30 -13.44 -8.80 -10.84
C LYS A 30 -13.72 -8.69 -9.35
N ILE A 31 -13.94 -7.52 -8.77
CA ILE A 31 -14.07 -7.40 -7.31
C ILE A 31 -15.05 -6.26 -7.02
N VAL A 32 -15.78 -6.31 -5.89
CA VAL A 32 -16.47 -5.15 -5.34
C VAL A 32 -15.45 -4.44 -4.43
N PRO A 33 -14.51 -3.62 -4.95
CA PRO A 33 -13.60 -2.90 -4.09
C PRO A 33 -14.44 -2.01 -3.17
N GLY A 34 -14.06 -1.93 -1.89
CA GLY A 34 -14.63 -0.92 -1.01
C GLY A 34 -14.47 0.46 -1.67
N MET A 35 -15.52 1.29 -1.61
CA MET A 35 -15.57 2.59 -2.31
C MET A 35 -14.31 3.44 -2.13
N LEU A 36 -13.65 3.34 -0.97
CA LEU A 36 -12.41 4.05 -0.66
C LEU A 36 -11.30 3.83 -1.71
N TYR A 37 -11.14 2.60 -2.23
CA TYR A 37 -10.12 2.33 -3.24
C TYR A 37 -10.42 3.03 -4.56
N VAL A 38 -11.68 2.99 -4.98
CA VAL A 38 -12.12 3.65 -6.21
C VAL A 38 -11.90 5.16 -6.10
N ILE A 39 -12.28 5.75 -4.96
CA ILE A 39 -12.07 7.17 -4.70
C ILE A 39 -10.59 7.53 -4.72
N ALA A 40 -9.74 6.78 -4.01
CA ALA A 40 -8.31 7.05 -3.99
C ALA A 40 -7.65 6.93 -5.37
N THR A 41 -8.02 5.91 -6.15
CA THR A 41 -7.53 5.72 -7.52
C THR A 41 -7.98 6.87 -8.45
N LEU A 42 -9.20 7.37 -8.30
CA LEU A 42 -9.67 8.56 -9.03
C LEU A 42 -8.89 9.81 -8.62
N ILE A 43 -8.67 10.04 -7.32
CA ILE A 43 -7.88 11.17 -6.84
C ILE A 43 -6.46 11.11 -7.42
N PHE A 44 -5.81 9.93 -7.39
CA PHE A 44 -4.49 9.74 -7.99
C PHE A 44 -4.43 10.11 -9.47
N PHE A 45 -5.44 9.69 -10.22
CA PHE A 45 -5.53 10.02 -11.63
C PHE A 45 -5.69 11.52 -11.87
N THR A 46 -6.52 12.19 -11.07
CA THR A 46 -6.66 13.64 -11.16
C THR A 46 -5.36 14.35 -10.83
N LEU A 47 -4.66 13.96 -9.76
CA LEU A 47 -3.36 14.53 -9.37
C LEU A 47 -2.29 14.30 -10.45
N ALA A 48 -2.21 13.09 -11.00
CA ALA A 48 -1.29 12.77 -12.10
C ALA A 48 -1.60 13.60 -13.35
N THR A 49 -2.88 13.76 -13.69
CA THR A 49 -3.31 14.58 -14.83
C THR A 49 -2.91 16.05 -14.62
N ILE A 50 -3.19 16.62 -13.44
CA ILE A 50 -2.83 18.01 -13.12
C ILE A 50 -1.30 18.19 -13.16
N SER A 51 -0.54 17.23 -12.61
CA SER A 51 0.93 17.25 -12.63
C SER A 51 1.48 17.28 -14.07
N ILE A 52 0.94 16.45 -14.96
CA ILE A 52 1.31 16.44 -16.38
C ILE A 52 0.94 17.77 -17.05
N SER A 53 -0.27 18.28 -16.79
CA SER A 53 -0.73 19.57 -17.34
C SER A 53 0.18 20.72 -16.91
N LEU A 54 0.60 20.77 -15.64
CA LEU A 54 1.53 21.78 -15.15
C LEU A 54 2.93 21.63 -15.75
N ALA A 55 3.42 20.40 -15.92
CA ALA A 55 4.70 20.16 -16.57
C ALA A 55 4.69 20.63 -18.05
N LEU A 56 3.60 20.39 -18.76
CA LEU A 56 3.39 20.89 -20.12
C LEU A 56 3.28 22.42 -20.16
N ALA A 57 2.51 23.00 -19.23
CA ALA A 57 2.37 24.44 -19.10
C ALA A 57 3.72 25.12 -18.82
N TRP A 58 4.49 24.59 -17.87
CA TRP A 58 5.85 25.03 -17.57
C TRP A 58 6.73 25.04 -18.82
N ARG A 59 6.76 23.92 -19.56
CA ARG A 59 7.60 23.80 -20.75
C ARG A 59 7.16 24.70 -21.91
N SER A 60 5.86 24.90 -22.07
CA SER A 60 5.33 25.86 -23.04
C SER A 60 5.70 27.30 -22.67
N SER A 61 5.64 27.63 -21.39
CA SER A 61 5.98 28.97 -20.88
C SER A 61 7.47 29.27 -21.00
N SER A 62 8.35 28.28 -20.75
CA SER A 62 9.79 28.46 -20.89
C SER A 62 10.21 28.68 -22.34
N SER A 63 9.60 27.95 -23.28
CA SER A 63 9.84 28.15 -24.72
C SER A 63 9.37 29.52 -25.19
N LEU A 64 8.26 30.04 -24.65
CA LEU A 64 7.73 31.36 -25.03
C LEU A 64 8.55 32.50 -24.40
N SER A 65 9.08 32.31 -23.19
CA SER A 65 9.92 33.28 -22.49
C SER A 65 11.21 33.59 -23.25
N GLU A 66 11.82 32.57 -23.88
CA GLU A 66 13.03 32.73 -24.68
C GLU A 66 12.80 33.65 -25.89
N VAL A 67 11.60 33.62 -26.46
CA VAL A 67 11.20 34.46 -27.60
C VAL A 67 10.80 35.87 -27.15
N THR A 68 10.10 36.00 -26.02
CA THR A 68 9.38 37.24 -25.67
C THR A 68 10.18 38.17 -24.73
N LYS A 69 11.29 37.72 -24.14
CA LYS A 69 12.11 38.47 -23.15
C LYS A 69 11.31 39.12 -22.01
N LYS A 70 10.11 38.60 -21.72
CA LYS A 70 9.18 39.16 -20.73
C LYS A 70 9.24 38.34 -19.44
N GLU A 71 9.11 39.03 -18.31
CA GLU A 71 9.58 38.67 -16.95
C GLU A 71 9.27 37.26 -16.37
N PRO A 72 10.11 36.80 -15.40
CA PRO A 72 10.12 35.44 -14.81
C PRO A 72 9.03 35.12 -13.76
N ILE A 73 8.11 36.04 -13.44
CA ILE A 73 7.22 35.89 -12.27
C ILE A 73 6.22 34.72 -12.42
N THR A 74 5.78 34.40 -13.64
CA THR A 74 4.83 33.29 -13.88
C THR A 74 5.48 31.91 -13.73
N GLN A 75 6.79 31.81 -13.87
CA GLN A 75 7.51 30.54 -13.76
C GLN A 75 7.52 30.04 -12.30
N VAL A 76 7.96 30.87 -11.35
CA VAL A 76 8.13 30.46 -9.94
C VAL A 76 6.86 29.83 -9.36
N ASN A 77 5.68 30.39 -9.67
CA ASN A 77 4.40 29.87 -9.19
C ASN A 77 4.03 28.49 -9.75
N ILE A 78 4.36 28.21 -11.02
CA ILE A 78 4.05 26.93 -11.67
C ILE A 78 4.92 25.82 -11.08
N GLN A 79 6.20 26.11 -10.82
CA GLN A 79 7.12 25.14 -10.20
C GLN A 79 6.68 24.79 -8.78
N ALA A 80 6.33 25.80 -7.97
CA ALA A 80 5.80 25.57 -6.63
C ALA A 80 4.52 24.72 -6.67
N GLY A 81 3.59 25.02 -7.57
CA GLY A 81 2.38 24.22 -7.79
C GLY A 81 2.66 22.75 -8.08
N SER A 82 3.66 22.46 -8.93
CA SER A 82 4.06 21.09 -9.25
C SER A 82 4.58 20.31 -8.04
N PHE A 83 5.28 21.01 -7.13
CA PHE A 83 5.83 20.43 -5.91
C PHE A 83 4.73 20.09 -4.90
N TYR A 84 3.75 20.97 -4.68
CA TYR A 84 2.61 20.68 -3.81
C TYR A 84 1.84 19.44 -4.28
N ILE A 85 1.59 19.29 -5.58
CA ILE A 85 0.92 18.12 -6.13
C ILE A 85 1.74 16.85 -5.92
N PHE A 86 3.06 16.94 -6.11
CA PHE A 86 3.96 15.84 -5.85
C PHE A 86 3.91 15.39 -4.38
N VAL A 87 3.95 16.32 -3.42
CA VAL A 87 3.84 16.03 -1.99
C VAL A 87 2.49 15.40 -1.65
N ILE A 88 1.39 15.97 -2.12
CA ILE A 88 0.03 15.44 -1.87
C ILE A 88 -0.11 14.03 -2.46
N ALA A 89 0.39 13.80 -3.68
CA ALA A 89 0.36 12.49 -4.31
C ALA A 89 1.22 11.47 -3.53
N GLY A 90 2.38 11.89 -3.02
CA GLY A 90 3.22 11.08 -2.13
C GLY A 90 2.47 10.68 -0.85
N MET A 91 1.92 11.65 -0.13
CA MET A 91 1.14 11.39 1.10
C MET A 91 -0.06 10.46 0.86
N LEU A 92 -0.78 10.65 -0.26
CA LEU A 92 -1.89 9.77 -0.62
C LEU A 92 -1.42 8.34 -0.89
N SER A 93 -0.21 8.18 -1.41
CA SER A 93 0.40 6.86 -1.68
C SER A 93 0.70 6.17 -0.38
N ASP A 94 1.40 6.87 0.51
CA ASP A 94 1.77 6.35 1.81
C ASP A 94 0.51 6.00 2.61
N ALA A 95 -0.52 6.86 2.62
CA ALA A 95 -1.81 6.58 3.25
C ALA A 95 -2.51 5.32 2.70
N MET A 96 -2.52 5.15 1.37
CA MET A 96 -3.09 3.97 0.71
C MET A 96 -2.32 2.68 1.05
N MET A 97 -1.02 2.81 1.23
CA MET A 97 -0.11 1.71 1.50
C MET A 97 -0.17 1.32 2.99
N ILE A 98 -0.30 2.30 3.90
CA ILE A 98 -0.63 2.11 5.32
C ILE A 98 -1.99 1.45 5.49
N HIS A 99 -3.03 1.89 4.78
CA HIS A 99 -4.36 1.28 4.83
C HIS A 99 -4.31 -0.22 4.44
N ARG A 100 -3.44 -0.60 3.51
CA ARG A 100 -3.23 -2.02 3.15
C ARG A 100 -2.53 -2.78 4.26
N CYS A 101 -1.46 -2.22 4.83
CA CYS A 101 -0.81 -2.82 5.99
C CYS A 101 -1.79 -3.02 7.14
N TYR A 102 -2.68 -2.04 7.37
CA TYR A 102 -3.74 -2.14 8.37
C TYR A 102 -4.65 -3.36 8.14
N ARG A 103 -5.14 -3.54 6.90
CA ARG A 103 -5.99 -4.68 6.55
C ARG A 103 -5.24 -6.01 6.63
N LEU A 104 -3.98 -6.06 6.18
CA LEU A 104 -3.17 -7.29 6.14
C LEU A 104 -2.80 -7.81 7.54
N TRP A 105 -2.70 -6.90 8.51
CA TRP A 105 -2.38 -7.21 9.90
C TRP A 105 -3.61 -7.48 10.76
N ASP A 106 -4.77 -7.72 10.14
CA ASP A 106 -6.01 -8.04 10.84
C ASP A 106 -6.35 -7.01 11.92
N SER A 107 -6.17 -5.72 11.60
CA SER A 107 -6.45 -4.59 12.49
C SER A 107 -5.61 -4.50 13.78
N LYS A 108 -4.47 -5.19 13.88
CA LYS A 108 -3.54 -5.03 15.02
C LYS A 108 -2.88 -3.65 15.01
N LYS A 109 -3.42 -2.72 15.81
CA LYS A 109 -3.04 -1.30 15.84
C LYS A 109 -1.54 -1.04 16.03
N SER A 110 -0.83 -1.87 16.81
CA SER A 110 0.57 -1.62 17.18
C SER A 110 1.53 -1.51 16.01
N VAL A 111 1.28 -2.21 14.89
CA VAL A 111 2.18 -2.20 13.72
C VAL A 111 1.97 -0.97 12.84
N ILE A 112 0.77 -0.38 12.86
CA ILE A 112 0.42 0.79 12.03
C ILE A 112 0.92 2.11 12.64
N ILE A 113 1.13 2.15 13.96
CA ILE A 113 1.54 3.37 14.66
C ILE A 113 2.84 3.92 14.07
N LEU A 114 3.79 3.05 13.71
CA LEU A 114 5.10 3.48 13.23
C LEU A 114 5.03 4.18 11.86
N PRO A 115 4.47 3.59 10.79
CA PRO A 115 4.26 4.31 9.52
C PRO A 115 3.38 5.56 9.67
N LEU A 116 2.31 5.48 10.46
CA LEU A 116 1.42 6.62 10.65
C LEU A 116 2.13 7.82 11.31
N LEU A 117 2.99 7.54 12.29
CA LEU A 117 3.81 8.57 12.92
C LEU A 117 4.85 9.14 11.95
N GLY A 118 5.39 8.31 11.05
CA GLY A 118 6.26 8.74 9.94
C GLY A 118 5.57 9.76 9.04
N LEU A 119 4.39 9.41 8.52
CA LEU A 119 3.60 10.27 7.64
C LEU A 119 3.25 11.62 8.30
N ILE A 120 2.82 11.58 9.57
CA ILE A 120 2.55 12.81 10.33
C ILE A 120 3.83 13.63 10.53
N GLY A 121 4.95 12.97 10.83
CA GLY A 121 6.26 13.61 10.98
C GLY A 121 6.72 14.31 9.71
N ILE A 122 6.58 13.66 8.55
CA ILE A 122 6.88 14.26 7.23
C ILE A 122 6.02 15.51 7.02
N PHE A 123 4.71 15.40 7.25
CA PHE A 123 3.78 16.51 7.03
C PHE A 123 4.08 17.72 7.93
N ILE A 124 4.33 17.49 9.22
CA ILE A 124 4.69 18.55 10.17
C ILE A 124 6.01 19.20 9.76
N THR A 125 7.03 18.39 9.45
CA THR A 125 8.35 18.88 9.04
C THR A 125 8.21 19.78 7.80
N TRP A 126 7.44 19.33 6.81
CA TRP A 126 7.16 20.08 5.61
C TRP A 126 6.49 21.44 5.88
N ILE A 127 5.43 21.47 6.70
CA ILE A 127 4.76 22.73 7.09
C ILE A 127 5.72 23.67 7.81
N VAL A 128 6.52 23.16 8.75
CA VAL A 128 7.47 23.98 9.52
C VAL A 128 8.49 24.63 8.58
N PHE A 129 9.02 23.88 7.60
CA PHE A 129 9.96 24.42 6.63
C PHE A 129 9.34 25.50 5.73
N GLU A 130 8.12 25.29 5.23
CA GLU A 130 7.40 26.29 4.43
C GLU A 130 7.18 27.60 5.23
N VAL A 131 6.76 27.50 6.48
CA VAL A 131 6.55 28.68 7.34
C VAL A 131 7.87 29.40 7.61
N LEU A 132 8.97 28.66 7.82
CA LEU A 132 10.30 29.26 7.99
C LEU A 132 10.77 29.96 6.71
N ALA A 133 10.53 29.38 5.54
CA ALA A 133 10.89 29.97 4.24
C ALA A 133 10.16 31.31 4.00
N ILE A 134 8.85 31.36 4.29
CA ILE A 134 8.04 32.60 4.15
C ILE A 134 8.53 33.69 5.12
N LYS A 135 8.84 33.31 6.37
CA LYS A 135 9.29 34.25 7.40
C LYS A 135 10.66 34.85 7.07
N ASN A 136 11.58 34.03 6.56
CA ASN A 136 12.91 34.49 6.15
C ASN A 136 12.81 35.43 4.93
N SER A 137 11.92 35.12 3.98
CA SER A 137 11.67 35.97 2.80
C SER A 137 11.14 37.37 3.16
N SER A 138 10.46 37.53 4.29
CA SER A 138 9.86 38.80 4.71
C SER A 138 10.83 39.74 5.46
N ARG A 139 11.99 39.24 5.91
CA ARG A 139 12.86 39.96 6.86
C ARG A 139 13.99 40.74 6.18
N GLU A 140 14.31 40.43 4.93
CA GLU A 140 15.42 41.03 4.19
C GLU A 140 14.92 42.13 3.23
N GLY A 141 14.80 43.35 3.76
CA GLY A 141 14.52 44.54 2.98
C GLY A 141 15.78 45.31 2.59
N PHE A 142 16.76 44.71 1.90
CA PHE A 142 17.84 45.46 1.22
C PHE A 142 18.67 44.56 0.29
N ASP A 143 18.84 44.98 -0.97
CA ASP A 143 19.60 44.30 -2.05
C ASP A 143 19.42 42.76 -2.13
N ALA A 144 18.18 42.34 -1.90
CA ALA A 144 17.80 40.99 -1.53
C ALA A 144 17.64 40.03 -2.71
N LYS A 145 17.53 40.51 -3.96
CA LYS A 145 17.17 39.63 -5.09
C LYS A 145 18.22 38.55 -5.37
N THR A 146 19.52 38.89 -5.35
CA THR A 146 20.59 37.95 -5.71
C THR A 146 20.98 37.01 -4.57
N GLN A 147 20.94 37.48 -3.31
CA GLN A 147 21.21 36.62 -2.15
C GLN A 147 20.01 35.74 -1.78
N LEU A 148 18.76 36.21 -1.96
CA LEU A 148 17.56 35.40 -1.80
C LEU A 148 17.49 34.28 -2.85
N GLU A 149 17.95 34.53 -4.07
CA GLU A 149 17.97 33.50 -5.12
C GLU A 149 18.98 32.37 -4.79
N ILE A 150 20.17 32.70 -4.26
CA ILE A 150 21.17 31.70 -3.85
C ILE A 150 20.75 30.98 -2.55
N ALA A 151 20.21 31.71 -1.57
CA ALA A 151 19.76 31.14 -0.30
C ALA A 151 18.51 30.26 -0.47
N ASN A 152 17.54 30.68 -1.29
CA ASN A 152 16.35 29.85 -1.58
C ASN A 152 16.76 28.59 -2.35
N THR A 153 17.61 28.69 -3.37
CA THR A 153 18.02 27.51 -4.14
C THR A 153 18.70 26.46 -3.25
N THR A 154 19.58 26.89 -2.35
CA THR A 154 20.28 25.98 -1.44
C THR A 154 19.33 25.36 -0.42
N THR A 155 18.41 26.15 0.15
CA THR A 155 17.44 25.67 1.15
C THR A 155 16.45 24.67 0.54
N HIS A 156 15.96 24.92 -0.67
CA HIS A 156 15.07 24.00 -1.39
C HIS A 156 15.73 22.65 -1.67
N MET A 157 17.01 22.64 -2.07
CA MET A 157 17.74 21.38 -2.30
C MET A 157 17.86 20.54 -1.02
N PHE A 158 18.13 21.16 0.13
CA PHE A 158 18.19 20.42 1.40
C PHE A 158 16.82 19.87 1.83
N ILE A 159 15.75 20.64 1.63
CA ILE A 159 14.38 20.20 1.94
C ILE A 159 14.01 19.00 1.06
N ASP A 160 14.27 19.09 -0.25
CA ASP A 160 14.01 18.00 -1.20
C ASP A 160 14.78 16.73 -0.83
N GLN A 161 16.04 16.87 -0.41
CA GLN A 161 16.86 15.76 0.06
C GLN A 161 16.34 15.14 1.35
N MET A 162 15.94 15.95 2.33
CA MET A 162 15.39 15.44 3.59
C MET A 162 14.05 14.75 3.37
N TYR A 163 13.15 15.38 2.61
CA TYR A 163 11.87 14.82 2.24
C TYR A 163 12.03 13.49 1.49
N GLY A 164 12.92 13.46 0.49
CA GLY A 164 13.23 12.25 -0.27
C GLY A 164 13.79 11.14 0.63
N GLY A 165 14.70 11.47 1.54
CA GLY A 165 15.28 10.51 2.49
C GLY A 165 14.26 9.91 3.46
N VAL A 166 13.40 10.74 4.06
CA VAL A 166 12.36 10.25 4.97
C VAL A 166 11.31 9.43 4.22
N THR A 167 10.89 9.89 3.04
CA THR A 167 9.96 9.15 2.17
C THR A 167 10.53 7.79 1.78
N LEU A 168 11.82 7.71 1.44
CA LEU A 168 12.49 6.44 1.16
C LEU A 168 12.49 5.53 2.40
N ALA A 169 12.88 6.06 3.56
CA ALA A 169 12.90 5.28 4.79
C ALA A 169 11.51 4.71 5.13
N GLU A 170 10.46 5.52 5.01
CA GLU A 170 9.08 5.07 5.22
C GLU A 170 8.67 3.99 4.22
N ASN A 171 8.98 4.18 2.94
CA ASN A 171 8.71 3.18 1.89
C ASN A 171 9.46 1.85 2.12
N ILE A 172 10.71 1.89 2.62
CA ILE A 172 11.48 0.69 2.98
C ILE A 172 10.84 -0.01 4.18
N ILE A 173 10.51 0.73 5.24
CA ILE A 173 9.86 0.19 6.44
C ILE A 173 8.53 -0.47 6.05
N LEU A 174 7.72 0.23 5.27
CA LEU A 174 6.40 -0.25 4.86
C LEU A 174 6.51 -1.49 3.97
N THR A 175 7.47 -1.50 3.05
CA THR A 175 7.72 -2.68 2.21
C THR A 175 8.25 -3.85 3.04
N GLY A 176 9.15 -3.60 3.99
CA GLY A 176 9.64 -4.61 4.92
C GLY A 176 8.53 -5.22 5.77
N LEU A 177 7.57 -4.40 6.24
CA LEU A 177 6.39 -4.86 6.99
C LEU A 177 5.47 -5.74 6.14
N ILE A 178 5.27 -5.39 4.86
CA ILE A 178 4.48 -6.20 3.92
C ILE A 178 5.21 -7.51 3.62
N ALA A 179 6.47 -7.44 3.21
CA ALA A 179 7.28 -8.60 2.84
C ALA A 179 7.45 -9.58 4.02
N GLY A 180 7.75 -9.05 5.21
CA GLY A 180 7.87 -9.86 6.42
C GLY A 180 6.56 -10.56 6.79
N ARG A 181 5.41 -9.90 6.59
CA ARG A 181 4.10 -10.51 6.83
C ARG A 181 3.78 -11.60 5.80
N VAL A 182 4.07 -11.37 4.52
CA VAL A 182 3.90 -12.37 3.45
C VAL A 182 4.78 -13.59 3.72
N TRP A 183 6.05 -13.36 4.07
CA TRP A 183 6.99 -14.43 4.42
C TRP A 183 6.52 -15.25 5.64
N TRP A 184 6.03 -14.57 6.68
CA TRP A 184 5.44 -15.25 7.84
C TRP A 184 4.23 -16.12 7.47
N LEU A 185 3.39 -15.63 6.56
CA LEU A 185 2.17 -16.31 6.13
C LEU A 185 2.51 -17.56 5.30
N GLU A 186 3.45 -17.43 4.36
CA GLU A 186 4.00 -18.56 3.60
C GLU A 186 4.65 -19.60 4.51
N HIS A 187 5.43 -19.15 5.49
CA HIS A 187 6.07 -20.06 6.45
C HIS A 187 5.04 -20.81 7.31
N THR A 188 4.00 -20.12 7.76
CA THR A 188 2.90 -20.73 8.55
C THR A 188 2.15 -21.76 7.71
N MET A 189 1.82 -21.44 6.46
CA MET A 189 1.15 -22.37 5.55
C MET A 189 2.01 -23.59 5.25
N ASN A 190 3.31 -23.40 5.00
CA ASN A 190 4.25 -24.51 4.79
C ASN A 190 4.35 -25.40 6.03
N ASN A 191 4.37 -24.83 7.23
CA ASN A 191 4.47 -25.63 8.45
C ASN A 191 3.20 -26.49 8.68
N ILE A 192 2.03 -26.00 8.27
CA ILE A 192 0.76 -26.75 8.35
C ILE A 192 0.68 -27.80 7.21
N LEU A 193 1.12 -27.46 6.00
CA LEU A 193 1.06 -28.34 4.82
C LEU A 193 2.15 -29.42 4.80
N ILE A 194 3.20 -29.35 5.62
CA ILE A 194 4.19 -30.45 5.73
C ILE A 194 3.55 -31.75 6.28
N MET A 195 2.33 -31.69 6.84
CA MET A 195 1.53 -32.90 7.13
C MET A 195 0.84 -33.53 5.89
N GLY A 196 0.74 -32.83 4.76
CA GLY A 196 0.13 -33.30 3.51
C GLY A 196 1.13 -33.33 2.34
N LYS A 197 1.45 -34.53 1.85
CA LYS A 197 2.58 -34.87 0.96
C LYS A 197 2.74 -34.16 -0.42
N ASN A 198 2.01 -33.12 -0.78
CA ASN A 198 2.06 -32.56 -2.15
C ASN A 198 2.55 -31.10 -2.19
N LYS A 199 3.87 -30.92 -2.34
CA LYS A 199 4.53 -29.63 -2.61
C LYS A 199 4.25 -29.16 -4.05
N THR A 200 3.16 -28.43 -4.27
CA THR A 200 2.95 -27.71 -5.54
C THR A 200 3.70 -26.38 -5.53
N LYS A 201 4.57 -26.18 -6.53
CA LYS A 201 5.54 -25.08 -6.68
C LYS A 201 4.91 -23.71 -7.05
N ALA A 202 3.68 -23.43 -6.61
CA ALA A 202 2.89 -22.30 -7.10
C ALA A 202 3.09 -20.97 -6.34
N SER A 203 3.72 -20.94 -5.15
CA SER A 203 3.80 -19.72 -4.33
C SER A 203 4.77 -18.65 -4.86
N HIS A 204 5.76 -19.02 -5.67
CA HIS A 204 6.83 -18.10 -6.09
C HIS A 204 6.40 -16.95 -7.03
N SER A 205 5.22 -17.01 -7.66
CA SER A 205 4.81 -16.01 -8.66
C SER A 205 4.28 -14.70 -8.07
N LEU A 206 3.86 -14.66 -6.80
CA LEU A 206 3.21 -13.48 -6.20
C LEU A 206 4.20 -12.52 -5.52
N LEU A 207 5.43 -12.95 -5.26
CA LEU A 207 6.43 -12.16 -4.54
C LEU A 207 7.13 -11.13 -5.46
N GLY A 208 7.23 -11.41 -6.76
CA GLY A 208 7.91 -10.58 -7.75
C GLY A 208 7.38 -9.14 -7.85
N PRO A 209 6.07 -8.90 -8.00
CA PRO A 209 5.52 -7.56 -8.14
C PRO A 209 5.69 -6.67 -6.90
N ILE A 210 5.71 -7.26 -5.70
CA ILE A 210 5.82 -6.54 -4.43
C ILE A 210 7.26 -6.01 -4.23
N ALA A 211 8.26 -6.74 -4.70
CA ALA A 211 9.67 -6.36 -4.57
C ALA A 211 10.13 -5.30 -5.60
N LEU A 212 9.40 -5.11 -6.70
CA LEU A 212 9.80 -4.17 -7.76
C LEU A 212 9.72 -2.70 -7.32
N ASN A 213 8.78 -2.36 -6.45
CA ASN A 213 8.56 -0.98 -6.02
C ASN A 213 9.74 -0.37 -5.22
N PRO A 214 10.23 -0.99 -4.13
CA PRO A 214 11.36 -0.44 -3.38
C PRO A 214 12.65 -0.41 -4.20
N ILE A 215 12.86 -1.35 -5.13
CA ILE A 215 14.04 -1.38 -6.01
C ILE A 215 14.05 -0.14 -6.90
N PHE A 216 12.91 0.19 -7.51
CA PHE A 216 12.81 1.37 -8.37
C PHE A 216 12.99 2.67 -7.58
N LEU A 217 12.39 2.75 -6.39
CA LEU A 217 12.50 3.91 -5.49
C LEU A 217 13.94 4.10 -4.99
N THR A 218 14.63 3.00 -4.67
CA THR A 218 16.06 3.00 -4.27
C THR A 218 16.95 3.42 -5.43
N LEU A 219 16.68 2.93 -6.65
CA LEU A 219 17.40 3.35 -7.85
C LEU A 219 17.19 4.84 -8.13
N TRP A 220 15.99 5.37 -7.87
CA TRP A 220 15.71 6.79 -8.05
C TRP A 220 16.47 7.66 -7.05
N VAL A 221 16.42 7.30 -5.77
CA VAL A 221 17.22 7.95 -4.74
C VAL A 221 18.70 7.91 -5.12
N ALA A 222 19.24 6.75 -5.47
CA ALA A 222 20.63 6.62 -5.89
C ALA A 222 20.97 7.53 -7.09
N ALA A 223 20.05 7.69 -8.04
CA ALA A 223 20.22 8.60 -9.18
C ALA A 223 20.16 10.08 -8.78
N ALA A 224 19.31 10.44 -7.82
CA ALA A 224 19.18 11.80 -7.30
C ALA A 224 20.41 12.24 -6.48
N TYR A 225 21.03 11.33 -5.73
CA TYR A 225 22.20 11.63 -4.88
C TYR A 225 23.55 11.44 -5.60
N SER A 226 23.59 10.71 -6.72
CA SER A 226 24.83 10.53 -7.47
C SER A 226 24.99 11.61 -8.52
N PRO A 227 26.01 12.49 -8.43
CA PRO A 227 26.28 13.48 -9.48
C PRO A 227 26.57 12.80 -10.83
N ALA A 228 27.06 11.55 -10.83
CA ALA A 228 27.27 10.76 -12.05
C ALA A 228 25.95 10.34 -12.73
N LEU A 229 24.87 10.19 -11.96
CA LEU A 229 23.54 9.79 -12.46
C LEU A 229 22.58 10.97 -12.60
N SER A 230 22.97 12.18 -12.16
CA SER A 230 22.16 13.40 -12.28
C SER A 230 21.81 13.78 -13.73
N SER A 231 22.56 13.27 -14.71
CA SER A 231 22.27 13.41 -16.14
C SER A 231 21.06 12.57 -16.61
N LEU A 232 20.61 11.59 -15.81
CA LEU A 232 19.39 10.82 -16.07
C LEU A 232 18.15 11.68 -15.75
N GLN A 233 17.87 12.64 -16.63
CA GLN A 233 16.64 13.46 -16.60
C GLN A 233 15.35 12.63 -16.69
N LEU A 234 15.46 11.33 -16.99
CA LEU A 234 14.36 10.37 -17.00
C LEU A 234 13.64 10.28 -15.64
N LEU A 235 14.31 10.67 -14.56
CA LEU A 235 13.80 10.63 -13.18
C LEU A 235 13.15 11.95 -12.73
N THR A 236 12.52 12.66 -13.66
CA THR A 236 11.72 13.86 -13.36
C THR A 236 10.62 13.52 -12.34
N PRO A 237 10.27 14.38 -11.36
CA PRO A 237 9.25 14.11 -10.34
C PRO A 237 7.91 13.62 -10.90
N CYS A 238 7.55 14.06 -12.12
CA CYS A 238 6.37 13.56 -12.86
C CYS A 238 6.43 12.05 -13.16
N ALA A 239 7.58 11.53 -13.58
CA ALA A 239 7.77 10.11 -13.81
C ALA A 239 7.67 9.32 -12.49
N LEU A 240 8.17 9.89 -11.39
CA LEU A 240 8.05 9.27 -10.08
C LEU A 240 6.59 9.14 -9.64
N THR A 241 5.79 10.21 -9.76
CA THR A 241 4.37 10.16 -9.45
C THR A 241 3.63 9.10 -10.26
N GLN A 242 3.97 8.95 -11.54
CA GLN A 242 3.40 7.91 -12.40
C GLN A 242 3.77 6.52 -11.92
N ILE A 243 5.04 6.28 -11.58
CA ILE A 243 5.54 4.98 -11.14
C ILE A 243 4.94 4.59 -9.79
N VAL A 244 4.84 5.54 -8.86
CA VAL A 244 4.15 5.36 -7.59
C VAL A 244 2.68 5.00 -7.82
N GLY A 245 2.00 5.68 -8.75
CA GLY A 245 0.63 5.35 -9.16
C GLY A 245 0.52 3.94 -9.74
N ILE A 246 1.41 3.58 -10.67
CA ILE A 246 1.44 2.25 -11.30
C ILE A 246 1.67 1.17 -10.25
N SER A 247 2.67 1.35 -9.38
CA SER A 247 2.94 0.42 -8.29
C SER A 247 1.72 0.26 -7.37
N SER A 248 1.11 1.37 -6.96
CA SER A 248 -0.10 1.33 -6.13
C SER A 248 -1.20 0.49 -6.80
N THR A 249 -1.41 0.64 -8.11
CA THR A 249 -2.40 -0.18 -8.86
C THR A 249 -1.98 -1.65 -8.97
N LEU A 250 -0.71 -1.95 -9.29
CA LEU A 250 -0.19 -3.32 -9.35
C LEU A 250 -0.36 -4.04 -8.03
N ILE A 251 -0.08 -3.38 -6.91
CA ILE A 251 -0.28 -3.96 -5.58
C ILE A 251 -1.79 -4.22 -5.35
N VAL A 252 -2.72 -3.39 -5.85
CA VAL A 252 -4.16 -3.69 -5.68
C VAL A 252 -4.54 -4.93 -6.49
N VAL A 253 -4.05 -5.01 -7.72
CA VAL A 253 -4.30 -6.17 -8.59
C VAL A 253 -3.75 -7.44 -7.95
N SER A 254 -2.53 -7.40 -7.39
CA SER A 254 -1.93 -8.54 -6.68
C SER A 254 -2.76 -8.98 -5.47
N ILE A 255 -3.30 -8.03 -4.69
CA ILE A 255 -4.18 -8.35 -3.55
C ILE A 255 -5.50 -8.95 -4.04
N GLY A 256 -6.08 -8.39 -5.10
CA GLY A 256 -7.32 -8.89 -5.68
C GLY A 256 -7.19 -10.34 -6.17
N ILE A 257 -6.05 -10.66 -6.79
CA ILE A 257 -5.74 -12.02 -7.24
C ILE A 257 -5.45 -12.94 -6.04
N GLY A 258 -4.67 -12.46 -5.04
CA GLY A 258 -4.31 -13.24 -3.85
C GLY A 258 -5.52 -13.64 -3.00
N LEU A 259 -6.45 -12.71 -2.77
CA LEU A 259 -7.69 -13.00 -2.03
C LEU A 259 -8.60 -13.97 -2.79
N SER A 260 -8.62 -13.91 -4.13
CA SER A 260 -9.39 -14.84 -4.95
C SER A 260 -8.89 -16.28 -4.81
N SER A 261 -7.57 -16.46 -4.65
CA SER A 261 -6.96 -17.78 -4.40
C SER A 261 -7.32 -18.32 -3.01
N GLU A 262 -7.40 -17.45 -2.00
CA GLU A 262 -7.78 -17.85 -0.64
C GLU A 262 -9.25 -18.25 -0.55
N SER A 263 -10.15 -17.53 -1.22
CA SER A 263 -11.57 -17.89 -1.28
C SER A 263 -11.81 -19.21 -2.03
N GLY A 264 -11.09 -19.45 -3.13
CA GLY A 264 -11.19 -20.72 -3.88
C GLY A 264 -10.60 -21.90 -3.11
N PHE A 265 -9.50 -21.68 -2.37
CA PHE A 265 -8.93 -22.72 -1.51
C PHE A 265 -9.87 -23.06 -0.35
N ARG A 266 -10.47 -22.05 0.28
CA ARG A 266 -11.39 -22.24 1.40
C ARG A 266 -12.69 -22.94 0.98
N SER A 267 -13.23 -22.64 -0.21
CA SER A 267 -14.39 -23.38 -0.73
C SER A 267 -14.04 -24.84 -1.02
N HIS A 268 -12.87 -25.10 -1.62
CA HIS A 268 -12.45 -26.47 -1.92
C HIS A 268 -12.19 -27.31 -0.66
N MET A 269 -11.68 -26.69 0.42
CA MET A 269 -11.51 -27.35 1.71
C MET A 269 -12.85 -27.70 2.36
N PHE A 270 -13.85 -26.80 2.28
CA PHE A 270 -15.21 -27.09 2.77
C PHE A 270 -15.89 -28.19 1.95
N ASP A 271 -15.68 -28.22 0.63
CA ASP A 271 -16.23 -29.27 -0.24
C ASP A 271 -15.57 -30.63 0.04
N GLU A 272 -14.26 -30.66 0.31
CA GLU A 272 -13.53 -31.88 0.63
C GLU A 272 -13.86 -32.43 2.03
N GLU A 273 -14.05 -31.56 3.03
CA GLU A 273 -14.54 -31.94 4.36
C GLU A 273 -15.98 -32.47 4.29
N HIS A 274 -16.83 -31.84 3.46
CA HIS A 274 -18.19 -32.34 3.26
C HIS A 274 -18.20 -33.70 2.55
N GLN A 275 -17.38 -33.89 1.51
CA GLN A 275 -17.24 -35.18 0.83
C GLN A 275 -16.67 -36.27 1.75
N THR A 276 -15.69 -35.96 2.59
CA THR A 276 -15.16 -36.94 3.56
C THR A 276 -16.17 -37.26 4.66
N SER A 277 -17.02 -36.32 5.07
CA SER A 277 -18.12 -36.59 6.00
C SER A 277 -19.16 -37.55 5.40
N LEU A 278 -19.55 -37.32 4.13
CA LEU A 278 -20.49 -38.18 3.41
C LEU A 278 -19.90 -39.57 3.14
N ALA A 279 -18.60 -39.65 2.83
CA ALA A 279 -17.93 -40.93 2.69
C ALA A 279 -17.89 -41.72 4.00
N ARG A 280 -17.75 -41.03 5.15
CA ARG A 280 -17.78 -41.67 6.48
C ARG A 280 -19.18 -42.19 6.82
N GLU A 281 -20.22 -41.38 6.57
CA GLU A 281 -21.62 -41.75 6.81
C GLU A 281 -22.03 -42.96 5.96
N ASN A 282 -21.63 -43.01 4.69
CA ASN A 282 -21.91 -44.16 3.82
C ASN A 282 -21.20 -45.46 4.27
N ILE A 283 -20.01 -45.36 4.88
CA ILE A 283 -19.30 -46.53 5.42
C ILE A 283 -20.00 -47.05 6.68
N GLU A 284 -20.43 -46.13 7.56
CA GLU A 284 -21.12 -46.47 8.81
C GLU A 284 -22.53 -47.07 8.56
N GLU A 285 -23.20 -46.69 7.47
CA GLU A 285 -24.47 -47.30 7.06
C GLU A 285 -24.29 -48.67 6.39
N SER A 286 -23.09 -48.98 5.87
CA SER A 286 -22.81 -50.22 5.13
C SER A 286 -22.38 -51.42 5.98
N ASP A 287 -22.10 -51.25 7.28
CA ASP A 287 -21.72 -52.35 8.19
C ASP A 287 -22.85 -52.70 9.19
N PRO A 288 -23.77 -53.61 8.83
CA PRO A 288 -24.89 -54.00 9.68
C PRO A 288 -24.48 -54.76 10.96
N ASN A 289 -23.21 -55.16 11.10
CA ASN A 289 -22.74 -55.89 12.30
C ASN A 289 -22.32 -54.97 13.45
N THR A 290 -22.07 -53.67 13.22
CA THR A 290 -21.61 -52.76 14.29
C THR A 290 -22.76 -52.33 15.23
N ARG A 291 -24.01 -52.31 14.75
CA ARG A 291 -25.18 -51.96 15.58
C ARG A 291 -25.56 -53.01 16.62
N ILE A 292 -25.18 -54.27 16.44
CA ILE A 292 -25.63 -55.36 17.33
C ILE A 292 -24.75 -55.45 18.61
N MET A 293 -23.56 -54.84 18.65
CA MET A 293 -22.70 -54.88 19.84
C MET A 293 -22.85 -53.69 20.80
N GLN A 294 -23.55 -52.62 20.40
CA GLN A 294 -23.65 -51.41 21.24
C GLN A 294 -24.82 -51.45 22.24
N ASP A 295 -25.86 -52.25 21.98
CA ASP A 295 -26.98 -52.45 22.90
C ASP A 295 -26.64 -53.38 24.10
N ASP A 296 -25.60 -54.22 24.00
CA ASP A 296 -25.23 -55.14 25.09
C ASP A 296 -24.27 -54.52 26.13
N GLN A 297 -23.77 -53.29 25.91
CA GLN A 297 -22.72 -52.69 26.74
C GLN A 297 -23.18 -51.50 27.61
N GLU A 298 -24.44 -51.03 27.47
CA GLU A 298 -25.00 -50.02 28.38
C GLU A 298 -25.52 -50.60 29.72
N ASP A 299 -25.76 -51.91 29.81
CA ASP A 299 -26.30 -52.55 31.03
C ASP A 299 -25.23 -52.91 32.08
N THR A 300 -23.94 -52.75 31.81
CA THR A 300 -22.86 -53.15 32.75
C THR A 300 -22.02 -52.02 33.34
N LEU A 301 -22.33 -50.74 33.04
CA LEU A 301 -21.55 -49.60 33.53
C LEU A 301 -22.29 -48.66 34.50
N SER A 302 -23.52 -49.01 34.89
CA SER A 302 -24.31 -48.24 35.87
C SER A 302 -24.03 -48.60 37.34
N GLU A 303 -23.17 -49.59 37.60
CA GLU A 303 -22.85 -50.02 38.97
C GLU A 303 -21.32 -49.94 39.19
N VAL A 304 -20.90 -49.25 40.26
CA VAL A 304 -19.52 -49.13 40.78
C VAL A 304 -18.69 -47.90 40.30
N MET A 305 -18.95 -46.71 40.86
CA MET A 305 -18.14 -46.19 41.99
C MET A 305 -18.48 -44.76 42.45
N PRO A 306 -18.17 -44.42 43.73
CA PRO A 306 -18.57 -43.19 44.41
C PRO A 306 -17.50 -42.07 44.40
N VAL A 307 -18.00 -40.84 44.57
CA VAL A 307 -17.47 -39.70 45.35
C VAL A 307 -15.99 -39.73 45.78
N MET A 308 -15.20 -38.76 45.28
CA MET A 308 -14.20 -38.03 46.09
C MET A 308 -13.87 -36.66 45.49
N LEU A 309 -13.85 -35.67 46.39
CA LEU A 309 -13.64 -34.24 46.20
C LEU A 309 -12.24 -33.92 45.63
N ASP A 310 -12.10 -32.81 44.88
CA ASP A 310 -11.36 -31.61 45.35
C ASP A 310 -11.48 -30.45 44.35
N GLY A 311 -11.51 -29.23 44.88
CA GLY A 311 -12.02 -28.04 44.24
C GLY A 311 -11.11 -27.33 43.24
N ARG A 312 -11.76 -26.69 42.26
CA ARG A 312 -11.53 -25.27 41.95
C ARG A 312 -12.64 -24.71 41.07
N ILE A 313 -13.44 -23.84 41.68
CA ILE A 313 -14.45 -23.02 41.02
C ILE A 313 -13.73 -21.97 40.18
N ILE A 314 -13.71 -22.13 38.85
CA ILE A 314 -13.42 -21.03 37.92
C ILE A 314 -14.74 -20.63 37.27
N ARG A 315 -15.33 -19.55 37.79
CA ARG A 315 -16.49 -18.87 37.21
C ARG A 315 -16.13 -18.38 35.80
N LYS A 316 -16.89 -18.81 34.79
CA LYS A 316 -16.97 -18.09 33.51
C LYS A 316 -17.92 -16.89 33.69
N PRO A 317 -17.54 -15.66 33.32
CA PRO A 317 -18.45 -14.52 33.31
C PRO A 317 -19.42 -14.64 32.12
N GLN A 318 -20.71 -14.73 32.43
CA GLN A 318 -21.80 -14.48 31.49
C GLN A 318 -21.86 -12.97 31.22
N PHE A 319 -21.46 -12.55 30.01
CA PHE A 319 -21.69 -11.20 29.53
C PHE A 319 -23.14 -11.08 29.05
N ASN A 320 -23.97 -10.48 29.89
CA ASN A 320 -25.35 -10.13 29.58
C ASN A 320 -25.35 -8.77 28.87
N LEU A 321 -25.52 -8.77 27.54
CA LEU A 321 -25.67 -7.54 26.75
C LEU A 321 -27.14 -7.12 26.77
N GLN A 322 -27.50 -6.33 27.79
CA GLN A 322 -28.76 -5.60 27.84
C GLN A 322 -28.56 -4.25 27.16
N GLY A 323 -29.06 -4.11 25.94
CA GLY A 323 -29.07 -2.85 25.19
C GLY A 323 -30.07 -1.85 25.78
N PRO A 324 -29.76 -0.54 25.79
CA PRO A 324 -30.69 0.48 26.25
C PRO A 324 -31.76 0.77 25.19
N ASN A 325 -33.01 0.57 25.59
CA ASN A 325 -34.20 1.10 24.92
C ASN A 325 -34.19 2.63 25.04
N ILE A 326 -34.08 3.34 23.91
CA ILE A 326 -34.26 4.80 23.85
C ILE A 326 -35.66 5.07 23.32
N HIS A 327 -36.55 5.48 24.22
CA HIS A 327 -37.79 6.18 23.91
C HIS A 327 -37.64 7.66 24.32
N LYS A 328 -37.55 8.53 23.31
CA LYS A 328 -38.16 9.88 23.18
C LYS A 328 -37.33 10.74 22.24
#